data_AF-A0A523RFV6-F1
#
_entry.id   AF-A0A523RFV6-F1
#
_cell.length_a   1.000
_cell.length_b   1.000
_cell.length_c   1.000
_cell.angle_alpha   90.00
_cell.angle_beta   90.00
_cell.angle_gamma   90.00
#
_symmetry.space_group_name_H-M   'P 1'
#
loop_
_entity.id
_entity.type
_entity.pdbx_description
1 polymer ?
#
loop_
_entity_poly.entity_id
_entity_poly.type
_entity_poly.pdbx_seq_one_letter_code
_entity_poly.pdbx_strand_id
1 'polypeptide(L)' 'MRENLVWVAVSVVGIWLAVALASIFSPDLVTNSTRIPVAAIVSPIFGAFATFATLFVTLLSKGK' A
#
# COMPACT_ATOMS: atom_id res chain seq x y z
N MET A 1 1.72 -23.84 7.59
CA MET A 1 1.70 -22.54 8.29
C MET A 1 2.72 -21.53 7.74
N ARG A 2 3.97 -21.90 7.43
CA ARG A 2 5.01 -20.93 6.99
C ARG A 2 4.86 -20.45 5.56
N GLU A 3 4.37 -21.28 4.65
CA GLU A 3 4.26 -20.93 3.22
C GLU A 3 3.28 -19.76 2.97
N ASN A 4 2.17 -19.75 3.70
CA ASN A 4 1.16 -18.69 3.67
C ASN A 4 1.76 -17.34 4.13
N LEU A 5 2.66 -17.36 5.11
CA LEU A 5 3.33 -16.18 5.64
C LEU A 5 4.31 -15.58 4.63
N VAL A 6 4.99 -16.41 3.82
CA VAL A 6 5.88 -15.93 2.77
C VAL A 6 5.09 -15.15 1.72
N TRP A 7 3.95 -15.67 1.28
CA TRP A 7 3.08 -14.98 0.32
C TRP A 7 2.50 -13.68 0.87
N VAL A 8 2.10 -13.66 2.15
CA VAL A 8 1.67 -12.41 2.83
C VAL A 8 2.81 -11.39 2.86
N ALA A 9 4.02 -11.80 3.24
CA ALA A 9 5.16 -10.91 3.31
C ALA A 9 5.49 -10.31 1.93
N VAL A 10 5.49 -11.13 0.88
CA VAL A 10 5.70 -10.68 -0.51
C VAL A 10 4.62 -9.67 -0.93
N SER A 11 3.35 -9.94 -0.62
CA SER A 11 2.25 -9.03 -0.92
C SER A 11 2.40 -7.68 -0.20
N VAL A 12 2.74 -7.69 1.09
CA VAL A 12 2.95 -6.44 1.86
C VAL A 12 4.11 -5.63 1.29
N VAL A 13 5.23 -6.28 0.96
CA VAL A 13 6.37 -5.61 0.30
C VAL A 13 5.95 -5.03 -1.04
N GLY A 14 5.21 -5.78 -1.87
CA GLY A 14 4.70 -5.31 -3.15
C GLY A 14 3.77 -4.10 -3.03
N ILE A 15 2.88 -4.09 -2.03
CA ILE A 15 1.99 -2.97 -1.73
C ILE A 15 2.80 -1.71 -1.42
N TRP A 16 3.75 -1.80 -0.48
CA TRP A 16 4.54 -0.63 -0.08
C TRP A 16 5.51 -0.16 -1.14
N LEU A 17 6.03 -1.08 -1.97
CA LEU A 17 6.77 -0.73 -3.16
C LEU A 17 5.90 0.09 -4.13
N ALA A 18 4.66 -0.35 -4.39
CA ALA A 18 3.73 0.40 -5.24
C ALA A 18 3.38 1.78 -4.65
N VAL A 19 3.19 1.89 -3.34
CA VAL A 19 2.97 3.17 -2.64
C VAL A 19 4.17 4.11 -2.79
N ALA A 20 5.39 3.59 -2.62
CA ALA A 20 6.61 4.37 -2.78
C ALA A 20 6.77 4.88 -4.23
N LEU A 21 6.56 3.99 -5.21
CA LEU A 21 6.59 4.35 -6.62
C LEU A 21 5.53 5.41 -6.94
N ALA A 22 4.28 5.22 -6.50
CA ALA A 22 3.22 6.19 -6.70
C ALA A 22 3.54 7.55 -6.06
N SER A 23 4.21 7.56 -4.90
CA SER A 23 4.61 8.80 -4.21
C SER A 23 5.70 9.56 -4.95
N ILE A 24 6.68 8.85 -5.54
CA ILE A 24 7.84 9.45 -6.21
C ILE A 24 7.49 9.90 -7.62
N PHE A 25 6.72 9.09 -8.35
CA PHE A 25 6.49 9.30 -9.78
C PHE A 25 5.20 10.07 -10.08
N SER A 26 4.32 10.28 -9.11
CA SER A 26 3.12 11.09 -9.34
C SER A 26 3.46 12.57 -9.40
N PRO A 27 2.80 13.34 -10.28
CA PRO A 27 2.95 14.77 -10.33
C PRO A 27 2.33 15.45 -9.11
N ASP A 28 2.98 16.51 -8.64
CA ASP A 28 2.41 17.41 -7.63
C ASP A 28 1.25 18.22 -8.23
N LEU A 29 0.20 18.45 -7.43
CA LEU A 29 -0.80 19.45 -7.79
C LEU A 29 -0.20 20.84 -7.60
N VAL A 30 -0.21 21.65 -8.65
CA VAL A 30 0.34 23.01 -8.63
C VAL A 30 -0.79 24.00 -8.78
N THR A 31 -0.95 24.90 -7.81
CA THR A 31 -1.94 25.99 -7.84
C THR A 31 -1.26 27.31 -7.52
N ASN A 32 -1.22 28.24 -8.49
CA ASN A 32 -0.57 29.55 -8.43
C ASN A 32 0.93 29.50 -8.05
N SER A 33 1.25 29.22 -6.79
CA SER A 33 2.61 29.08 -6.25
C SER A 33 2.78 27.90 -5.28
N THR A 34 1.71 27.14 -4.98
CA THR A 34 1.73 26.04 -4.02
C THR A 34 1.85 24.71 -4.74
N ARG A 35 2.78 23.86 -4.32
CA ARG A 35 2.91 22.46 -4.76
C ARG A 35 2.40 21.55 -3.66
N ILE A 36 1.40 20.74 -3.97
CA ILE A 36 0.79 19.78 -3.03
C ILE A 36 1.03 18.36 -3.58
N PRO A 37 1.90 17.57 -2.95
CA PRO A 37 2.19 16.20 -3.36
C PRO A 37 1.06 15.25 -2.90
N VAL A 38 -0.13 15.37 -3.51
CA VAL A 38 -1.33 14.65 -3.07
C VAL A 38 -1.13 13.14 -3.08
N ALA A 39 -0.45 12.61 -4.08
CA ALA A 39 -0.17 11.17 -4.15
C ALA A 39 0.70 10.68 -2.97
N ALA A 40 1.71 11.46 -2.55
CA ALA A 40 2.53 11.11 -1.39
C ALA A 40 1.76 11.20 -0.07
N ILE A 41 0.77 12.10 0.01
CA ILE A 41 -0.10 12.24 1.19
C ILE A 41 -1.15 11.11 1.26
N VAL A 42 -1.73 10.75 0.12
CA VAL A 42 -2.91 9.86 0.06
C VAL A 42 -2.51 8.39 -0.15
N SER A 43 -1.45 8.10 -0.89
CA SER A 43 -1.06 6.71 -1.19
C SER A 43 -0.75 5.84 0.04
N PRO A 44 -0.14 6.34 1.15
CA PRO A 44 0.08 5.52 2.34
C PRO A 44 -1.23 5.06 3.00
N ILE A 45 -2.30 5.86 2.89
CA ILE A 45 -3.63 5.51 3.41
C ILE A 45 -4.15 4.28 2.67
N PHE A 46 -4.08 4.27 1.34
CA PHE A 46 -4.46 3.11 0.53
C PHE A 46 -3.52 1.91 0.75
N GLY A 47 -2.22 2.15 0.97
CA GLY A 47 -1.26 1.11 1.35
C GLY A 47 -1.61 0.40 2.66
N ALA A 48 -2.07 1.16 3.65
CA ALA A 48 -2.55 0.61 4.92
C ALA A 48 -3.83 -0.23 4.72
N PHE A 49 -4.79 0.25 3.93
CA PHE A 49 -6.00 -0.53 3.61
C PHE A 49 -5.69 -1.83 2.87
N ALA A 50 -4.80 -1.79 1.88
CA ALA A 50 -4.39 -2.98 1.13
C ALA A 50 -3.66 -3.99 2.03
N THR A 51 -2.79 -3.51 2.93
CA THR A 51 -2.11 -4.34 3.93
C THR A 51 -3.13 -5.00 4.86
N PHE A 52 -4.09 -4.22 5.38
CA PHE A 52 -5.15 -4.73 6.24
C PHE A 52 -5.99 -5.80 5.52
N ALA A 53 -6.43 -5.55 4.28
CA ALA A 53 -7.20 -6.51 3.50
C ALA A 53 -6.43 -7.83 3.29
N THR A 54 -5.13 -7.75 2.99
CA THR A 54 -4.27 -8.93 2.80
C THR A 54 -4.19 -9.77 4.08
N LEU A 55 -3.99 -9.13 5.23
CA LEU A 55 -3.95 -9.81 6.52
C LEU A 55 -5.33 -10.37 6.89
N PHE A 56 -6.40 -9.60 6.67
CA PHE A 56 -7.76 -10.00 6.97
C PHE A 56 -8.18 -11.26 6.20
N VAL A 57 -7.96 -11.29 4.87
CA VAL A 57 -8.24 -12.47 4.04
C VAL A 57 -7.45 -13.67 4.54
N THR A 58 -6.16 -13.49 4.85
CA THR A 58 -5.33 -14.58 5.37
C THR A 58 -5.83 -15.13 6.70
N LEU A 59 -6.33 -14.26 7.59
CA LEU A 59 -6.94 -14.66 8.85
C LEU A 59 -8.22 -15.46 8.62
N LEU A 60 -9.09 -15.01 7.71
CA LEU A 60 -10.30 -15.76 7.33
C LEU A 60 -9.98 -17.12 6.73
N SER A 61 -8.90 -17.24 5.95
CA SER A 61 -8.46 -18.52 5.38
C SER A 61 -7.93 -19.52 6.41
N LYS A 62 -7.56 -19.09 7.63
CA LYS A 62 -7.12 -20.01 8.69
C LYS A 62 -8.26 -20.66 9.48
N GLY A 63 -9.48 -20.11 9.40
CA GLY A 63 -10.63 -20.60 10.15
C GLY A 63 -11.46 -21.69 9.43
N LYS A 64 -11.09 -22.03 8.18
CA LYS A 64 -11.61 -23.17 7.42
C LYS A 64 -10.61 -24.30 7.43
#